data_AF-A0A1H6TRQ1-F1
#
_entry.id   AF-A0A1H6TRQ1-F1
#
_cell.length_a   1.000
_cell.length_b   1.000
_cell.length_c   1.000
_cell.angle_alpha   90.00
_cell.angle_beta   90.00
_cell.angle_gamma   90.00
#
_symmetry.space_group_name_H-M   'P 1'
#
loop_
_entity.id
_entity.type
_entity.pdbx_description
1 polymer ?
#
loop_
_entity_poly.entity_id
_entity_poly.type
_entity_poly.pdbx_seq_one_letter_code
_entity_poly.pdbx_strand_id
1 'polypeptide(L)'
;MKTSDALKLIKGAVEDVETKGQTVVATVNLKQLLDQMINDAQKEEAGVVVKTAEQIGHELEVWKARTAATTSLGAEMLKATTEAGQTALKSAILINGGAAVAILAFVGNAVTRWKIDPGSPLLTAVGFAMLTFVIGTGLAGASTAFRYLSQFAYGTAFDNSSKRWRTWGDLGSLVAVLLGVGSFVAFFIGGYQAFRAIVQA
;
A
#
# COMPACT_ATOMS: atom_id res chain seq x y z
N MET A 1 37.25 -7.96 17.25
CA MET A 1 37.79 -8.95 16.31
C MET A 1 38.03 -10.23 17.07
N LYS A 2 37.63 -11.41 16.57
CA LYS A 2 37.92 -12.66 17.28
C LYS A 2 39.41 -12.98 17.17
N THR A 3 40.00 -13.62 18.17
CA THR A 3 41.41 -14.04 18.16
C THR A 3 41.76 -14.89 16.92
N SER A 4 40.79 -15.65 16.41
CA SER A 4 40.91 -16.43 15.17
C SER A 4 41.14 -15.58 13.92
N ASP A 5 40.60 -14.35 13.88
CA ASP A 5 40.72 -13.47 12.74
C ASP A 5 42.06 -12.73 12.76
N ALA A 6 42.57 -12.41 13.97
CA ALA A 6 43.92 -11.90 14.16
C ALA A 6 44.98 -12.90 13.68
N LEU A 7 44.85 -14.17 14.06
CA LEU A 7 45.80 -15.21 13.66
C LEU A 7 45.80 -15.46 12.14
N LYS A 8 44.64 -15.33 11.47
CA LYS A 8 44.55 -15.45 10.01
C LYS A 8 45.22 -14.28 9.29
N LEU A 9 45.10 -13.06 9.80
CA LEU A 9 45.74 -11.87 9.25
C LEU A 9 47.27 -11.96 9.34
N ILE A 10 47.78 -12.42 10.48
CA ILE A 10 49.22 -12.68 10.66
C ILE A 10 49.69 -13.77 9.70
N LYS A 11 48.95 -14.88 9.59
CA LYS A 11 49.30 -15.97 8.68
C LYS A 11 49.32 -15.51 7.21
N GLY A 12 48.31 -14.78 6.77
CA GLY A 12 48.24 -14.26 5.41
C GLY A 12 49.36 -13.26 5.09
N ALA A 13 49.71 -12.39 6.04
CA ALA A 13 50.84 -11.46 5.86
C ALA A 13 52.19 -12.19 5.75
N VAL A 14 52.38 -13.29 6.49
CA VAL A 14 53.59 -14.11 6.38
C VAL A 14 53.65 -14.84 5.04
N GLU A 15 52.53 -15.42 4.59
CA GLU A 15 52.43 -16.08 3.26
C GLU A 15 52.67 -15.08 2.11
N ASP A 16 52.22 -13.84 2.25
CA ASP A 16 52.40 -12.79 1.23
C ASP A 16 53.86 -12.29 1.14
N VAL A 17 54.60 -12.34 2.25
CA VAL A 17 56.04 -12.02 2.29
C VAL A 17 56.88 -13.19 1.76
N GLU A 18 56.45 -14.43 2.02
CA GLU A 18 57.08 -15.65 1.50
C GLU A 18 56.94 -15.77 -0.02
N THR A 19 55.76 -15.47 -0.57
CA THR A 19 55.53 -15.46 -2.04
C THR A 19 56.31 -14.37 -2.78
N LYS A 20 56.72 -13.30 -2.08
CA LYS A 20 57.62 -12.25 -2.59
C LYS A 20 59.10 -12.61 -2.50
N GLY A 21 59.43 -13.85 -2.12
CA GLY A 21 60.79 -14.38 -2.10
C GLY A 21 61.62 -13.97 -0.87
N GLN A 22 61.00 -13.35 0.14
CA GLN A 22 61.66 -13.08 1.41
C GLN A 22 61.54 -14.29 2.34
N THR A 23 62.66 -14.91 2.66
CA THR A 23 62.75 -16.03 3.61
C THR A 23 62.97 -15.60 5.05
N VAL A 24 63.17 -14.30 5.29
CA VAL A 24 63.41 -13.71 6.61
C VAL A 24 62.49 -12.51 6.80
N VAL A 25 61.64 -12.57 7.82
CA VAL A 25 60.77 -11.44 8.20
C VAL A 25 61.56 -10.48 9.08
N ALA A 26 61.71 -9.24 8.62
CA ALA A 26 62.31 -8.18 9.43
C ALA A 26 61.45 -7.93 10.68
N THR A 27 62.08 -7.98 11.85
CA THR A 27 61.43 -7.78 13.16
C THR A 27 60.70 -6.44 13.26
N VAL A 28 61.17 -5.42 12.54
CA VAL A 28 60.54 -4.10 12.43
C VAL A 28 59.15 -4.18 11.80
N ASN A 29 58.99 -4.95 10.71
CA ASN A 29 57.73 -5.07 9.99
C ASN A 29 56.71 -5.88 10.80
N LEU A 30 57.16 -6.94 11.48
CA LEU A 30 56.31 -7.74 12.37
C LEU A 30 55.82 -6.90 13.56
N LYS A 31 56.70 -6.06 14.13
CA LYS A 31 56.34 -5.16 15.22
C LYS A 31 55.29 -4.13 14.79
N GLN A 32 55.44 -3.52 13.62
CA GLN A 32 54.44 -2.61 13.06
C GLN A 32 53.07 -3.28 12.85
N LEU A 33 53.04 -4.51 12.32
CA LEU A 33 51.80 -5.26 12.14
C LEU A 33 51.12 -5.54 13.49
N LEU A 34 51.89 -5.99 14.49
CA LEU A 34 51.38 -6.25 15.83
C LEU A 34 50.87 -4.97 16.51
N ASP A 35 51.59 -3.85 16.40
CA ASP A 35 51.18 -2.56 16.93
C ASP A 35 49.86 -2.09 16.28
N GLN A 36 49.69 -2.32 14.98
CA GLN A 36 48.45 -1.98 14.26
C GLN A 36 47.27 -2.84 14.73
N MET A 37 47.47 -4.16 14.89
CA MET A 37 46.43 -5.07 15.40
C MET A 37 46.04 -4.78 16.84
N ILE A 38 47.00 -4.41 17.69
CA ILE A 38 46.73 -3.99 19.08
C ILE A 38 45.91 -2.70 19.09
N ASN A 39 46.26 -1.71 18.26
CA ASN A 39 45.52 -0.45 18.18
C ASN A 39 44.08 -0.65 17.66
N ASP A 40 43.88 -1.52 16.67
CA ASP A 40 42.55 -1.81 16.13
C ASP A 40 41.69 -2.60 17.13
N ALA A 41 42.28 -3.57 17.85
CA ALA A 41 41.61 -4.28 18.93
C ALA A 41 41.22 -3.34 20.09
N GLN A 42 42.12 -2.43 20.50
CA GLN A 42 41.85 -1.44 21.54
C GLN A 42 40.77 -0.44 21.13
N LYS A 43 40.71 -0.03 19.86
CA LYS A 43 39.61 0.83 19.34
C LYS A 43 38.27 0.10 19.34
N GLU A 44 38.27 -1.18 19.03
CA GLU A 44 37.06 -2.00 19.05
C GLU A 44 36.60 -2.26 20.50
N GLU A 45 37.53 -2.53 21.42
CA GLU A 45 37.26 -2.64 22.87
C GLU A 45 36.79 -1.31 23.49
N ALA A 46 37.37 -0.19 23.07
CA ALA A 46 36.93 1.15 23.48
C ALA A 46 35.60 1.57 22.82
N GLY A 47 35.24 0.98 21.68
CA GLY A 47 34.01 1.25 20.92
C GLY A 47 32.83 0.35 21.32
N VAL A 48 33.07 -0.79 21.96
CA VAL A 48 32.02 -1.65 22.53
C VAL A 48 31.59 -1.05 23.86
N VAL A 49 30.59 -0.18 23.82
CA VAL A 49 29.81 0.14 25.01
C VAL A 49 29.15 -1.15 25.48
N VAL A 50 29.76 -1.82 26.46
CA VAL A 50 29.16 -2.98 27.14
C VAL A 50 27.93 -2.45 27.86
N LYS A 51 26.77 -2.53 27.20
CA LYS A 51 25.51 -2.08 27.78
C LYS A 51 25.20 -2.92 29.01
N THR A 52 24.94 -2.28 30.14
CA THR A 52 24.55 -2.96 31.37
C THR A 52 23.22 -3.70 31.17
N ALA A 53 22.96 -4.77 31.92
CA ALA A 53 21.69 -5.49 31.85
C ALA A 53 20.46 -4.58 32.00
N GLU A 54 20.55 -3.53 32.84
CA GLU A 54 19.52 -2.49 32.97
C GLU A 54 19.34 -1.65 31.70
N GLN A 55 20.42 -1.31 30.99
CA GLN A 55 20.34 -0.57 29.73
C GLN A 55 19.72 -1.43 28.62
N ILE A 56 20.08 -2.72 28.57
CA ILE A 56 19.46 -3.69 27.64
C ILE A 56 17.96 -3.84 27.96
N GLY A 57 17.60 -3.96 29.24
CA GLY A 57 16.21 -4.03 29.69
C GLY A 57 15.43 -2.76 29.32
N HIS A 58 16.00 -1.58 29.54
CA HIS A 58 15.40 -0.31 29.17
C HIS A 58 15.18 -0.18 27.66
N GLU A 59 16.19 -0.51 26.84
CA GLU A 59 16.06 -0.48 25.38
C GLU A 59 15.01 -1.47 24.86
N LEU A 60 14.90 -2.65 25.48
CA LEU A 60 13.87 -3.61 25.14
C LEU A 60 12.47 -3.08 25.44
N GLU A 61 12.27 -2.42 26.59
CA GLU A 61 10.99 -1.80 26.93
C GLU A 61 10.64 -0.65 25.98
N VAL A 62 11.62 0.20 25.63
CA VAL A 62 11.43 1.25 24.62
C VAL A 62 11.08 0.64 23.25
N TRP A 63 11.76 -0.43 22.85
CA TRP A 63 11.49 -1.12 21.59
C TRP A 63 10.09 -1.74 21.56
N LYS A 64 9.67 -2.41 22.64
CA LYS A 64 8.32 -2.96 22.78
C LYS A 64 7.28 -1.86 22.70
N ALA A 65 7.45 -0.78 23.47
CA ALA A 65 6.53 0.36 23.49
C ALA A 65 6.40 1.00 22.11
N ARG A 66 7.53 1.21 21.40
CA ARG A 66 7.54 1.75 20.05
C ARG A 66 6.89 0.82 19.03
N THR A 67 7.17 -0.48 19.10
CA THR A 67 6.59 -1.49 18.20
C THR A 67 5.08 -1.61 18.41
N ALA A 68 4.63 -1.60 19.66
CA ALA A 68 3.21 -1.60 20.00
C ALA A 68 2.51 -0.33 19.49
N ALA A 69 3.08 0.86 19.73
CA ALA A 69 2.52 2.13 19.27
C ALA A 69 2.46 2.22 17.74
N THR A 70 3.52 1.80 17.04
CA THR A 70 3.54 1.80 15.56
C THR A 70 2.53 0.83 14.96
N THR A 71 2.38 -0.36 15.56
CA THR A 71 1.37 -1.34 15.12
C THR A 71 -0.05 -0.84 15.37
N SER A 72 -0.32 -0.22 16.53
CA SER A 72 -1.65 0.31 16.84
C SER A 72 -2.02 1.48 15.92
N LEU A 73 -1.09 2.42 15.70
CA LEU A 73 -1.28 3.54 14.77
C LEU A 73 -1.54 3.03 13.35
N GLY A 74 -0.78 2.03 12.89
CA GLY A 74 -0.97 1.42 11.58
C GLY A 74 -2.36 0.80 11.42
N ALA A 75 -2.84 0.06 12.43
CA ALA A 75 -4.17 -0.53 12.44
C ALA A 75 -5.29 0.52 12.43
N GLU A 76 -5.12 1.59 13.23
CA GLU A 76 -6.10 2.69 13.32
C GLU A 76 -6.17 3.49 12.01
N MET A 77 -5.03 3.81 11.40
CA MET A 77 -4.99 4.49 10.10
C MET A 77 -5.62 3.65 8.99
N LEU A 78 -5.39 2.34 8.96
CA LEU A 78 -6.01 1.43 7.99
C LEU A 78 -7.53 1.39 8.17
N LYS A 79 -8.00 1.32 9.42
CA LYS A 79 -9.42 1.36 9.76
C LYS A 79 -10.06 2.67 9.31
N ALA A 80 -9.49 3.81 9.69
CA ALA A 80 -9.99 5.13 9.32
C ALA A 80 -10.07 5.30 7.79
N THR A 81 -9.02 4.88 7.06
CA THR A 81 -9.01 4.96 5.59
C THR A 81 -10.06 4.04 4.96
N THR A 82 -10.28 2.85 5.54
CA THR A 82 -11.30 1.91 5.06
C THR A 82 -12.71 2.44 5.29
N GLU A 83 -12.98 3.03 6.45
CA GLU A 83 -14.27 3.64 6.79
C GLU A 83 -14.55 4.87 5.90
N ALA A 84 -13.54 5.70 5.64
CA ALA A 84 -13.66 6.81 4.69
C ALA A 84 -13.99 6.30 3.28
N GLY A 85 -13.30 5.25 2.81
CA GLY A 85 -13.58 4.62 1.51
C GLY A 85 -14.98 4.01 1.42
N GLN A 86 -15.45 3.34 2.47
CA GLN A 86 -16.82 2.82 2.54
C GLN A 86 -17.86 3.95 2.49
N THR A 87 -17.62 5.04 3.21
CA THR A 87 -18.48 6.21 3.21
C THR A 87 -18.54 6.83 1.80
N ALA A 88 -17.39 6.99 1.14
CA ALA A 88 -17.33 7.49 -0.23
C ALA A 88 -18.11 6.60 -1.22
N LEU A 89 -17.97 5.26 -1.14
CA LEU A 89 -18.72 4.35 -2.00
C LEU A 89 -20.22 4.37 -1.72
N LYS A 90 -20.64 4.45 -0.45
CA LYS A 90 -22.05 4.62 -0.08
C LYS A 90 -22.62 5.92 -0.64
N SER A 91 -21.87 7.02 -0.55
CA SER A 91 -22.23 8.29 -1.17
C SER A 91 -22.33 8.16 -2.69
N ALA A 92 -21.38 7.49 -3.35
CA ALA A 92 -21.41 7.27 -4.79
C ALA A 92 -22.65 6.46 -5.24
N ILE A 93 -23.02 5.41 -4.50
CA ILE A 93 -24.26 4.64 -4.73
C ILE A 93 -25.48 5.55 -4.56
N LEU A 94 -25.52 6.35 -3.49
CA LEU A 94 -26.66 7.20 -3.18
C LEU A 94 -26.86 8.31 -4.22
N ILE A 95 -25.80 9.02 -4.63
CA ILE A 95 -25.91 10.13 -5.58
C ILE A 95 -26.25 9.63 -6.99
N ASN A 96 -25.62 8.55 -7.43
CA ASN A 96 -25.90 7.96 -8.75
C ASN A 96 -27.29 7.30 -8.76
N GLY A 97 -27.61 6.48 -7.77
CA GLY A 97 -28.90 5.81 -7.66
C GLY A 97 -30.05 6.81 -7.50
N GLY A 98 -29.86 7.83 -6.65
CA GLY A 98 -30.83 8.91 -6.46
C GLY A 98 -31.08 9.70 -7.74
N ALA A 99 -30.03 10.05 -8.49
CA ALA A 99 -30.16 10.72 -9.78
C ALA A 99 -30.88 9.84 -10.82
N ALA A 100 -30.55 8.55 -10.89
CA ALA A 100 -31.22 7.59 -11.77
C ALA A 100 -32.73 7.47 -11.46
N VAL A 101 -33.09 7.36 -10.19
CA VAL A 101 -34.50 7.30 -9.74
C VAL A 101 -35.23 8.61 -10.03
N ALA A 102 -34.59 9.77 -9.81
CA ALA A 102 -35.17 11.06 -10.12
C ALA A 102 -35.46 11.21 -11.62
N ILE A 103 -34.52 10.80 -12.48
CA ILE A 103 -34.71 10.80 -13.93
C ILE A 103 -35.80 9.80 -14.34
N LEU A 104 -35.82 8.60 -13.76
CA LEU A 104 -36.86 7.61 -14.05
C LEU A 104 -38.26 8.14 -13.69
N ALA A 105 -38.38 8.83 -12.56
CA ALA A 105 -39.63 9.48 -12.16
C ALA A 105 -40.03 10.60 -13.12
N PHE A 106 -39.06 11.42 -13.56
CA PHE A 106 -39.29 12.44 -14.59
C PHE A 106 -39.78 11.83 -15.90
N VAL A 107 -39.10 10.79 -16.40
CA VAL A 107 -39.48 10.05 -17.62
C VAL A 107 -40.87 9.45 -17.49
N GLY A 108 -41.19 8.83 -16.35
CA GLY A 108 -42.52 8.27 -16.08
C GLY A 108 -43.62 9.33 -16.15
N ASN A 109 -43.39 10.50 -15.56
CA ASN A 109 -44.34 11.63 -15.65
C ASN A 109 -44.44 12.19 -17.07
N ALA A 110 -43.33 12.30 -17.79
CA ALA A 110 -43.31 12.78 -19.17
C ALA A 110 -44.15 11.93 -20.13
N VAL A 111 -44.05 10.60 -20.01
CA VAL A 111 -44.82 9.67 -20.84
C VAL A 111 -46.29 9.64 -20.41
N THR A 112 -46.59 9.59 -19.11
CA THR A 112 -47.96 9.36 -18.62
C THR A 112 -48.80 10.63 -18.50
N ARG A 113 -48.22 11.74 -18.03
CA ARG A 113 -48.95 12.99 -17.77
C ARG A 113 -48.85 13.96 -18.93
N TRP A 114 -47.67 14.10 -19.51
CA TRP A 114 -47.42 15.07 -20.58
C TRP A 114 -47.58 14.47 -21.98
N LYS A 115 -47.85 13.15 -22.06
CA LYS A 115 -48.07 12.41 -23.30
C LYS A 115 -46.94 12.62 -24.32
N ILE A 116 -45.71 12.75 -23.85
CA ILE A 116 -44.54 12.79 -24.73
C ILE A 116 -44.33 11.38 -25.27
N ASP A 117 -44.27 11.25 -26.59
CA ASP A 117 -44.11 9.97 -27.25
C ASP A 117 -42.80 9.27 -26.82
N PRO A 118 -42.85 7.97 -26.49
CA PRO A 118 -41.66 7.18 -26.26
C PRO A 118 -40.71 7.28 -27.45
N GLY A 119 -39.42 7.52 -27.18
CA GLY A 119 -38.41 7.71 -28.22
C GLY A 119 -38.28 9.14 -28.74
N SER A 120 -39.00 10.12 -28.17
CA SER A 120 -38.72 11.53 -28.44
C SER A 120 -37.24 11.87 -28.18
N PRO A 121 -36.66 12.87 -28.88
CA PRO A 121 -35.25 13.23 -28.70
C PRO A 121 -34.88 13.55 -27.25
N LEU A 122 -35.76 14.26 -26.54
CA LEU A 122 -35.61 14.58 -25.12
C LEU A 122 -35.56 13.32 -24.24
N LEU A 123 -36.55 12.43 -24.37
CA LEU A 123 -36.63 11.21 -23.57
C LEU A 123 -35.45 10.29 -23.83
N THR A 124 -35.01 10.20 -25.08
CA THR A 124 -33.83 9.43 -25.48
C THR A 124 -32.56 9.99 -24.84
N ALA A 125 -32.35 11.30 -24.92
CA ALA A 125 -31.18 11.97 -24.35
C ALA A 125 -31.12 11.87 -22.81
N VAL A 126 -32.26 12.07 -22.14
CA VAL A 126 -32.40 11.89 -20.69
C VAL A 126 -32.23 10.42 -20.29
N GLY A 127 -32.65 9.48 -21.13
CA GLY A 127 -32.43 8.04 -20.94
C GLY A 127 -30.94 7.65 -20.92
N PHE A 128 -30.11 8.26 -21.77
CA PHE A 128 -28.66 8.06 -21.74
C PHE A 128 -28.02 8.57 -20.44
N ALA A 129 -28.49 9.72 -19.94
CA ALA A 129 -28.06 10.23 -18.65
C ALA A 129 -28.42 9.27 -17.51
N MET A 130 -29.66 8.75 -17.50
CA MET A 130 -30.11 7.73 -16.56
C MET A 130 -29.25 6.47 -16.59
N LEU A 131 -28.97 5.94 -17.79
CA LEU A 131 -28.13 4.77 -17.97
C LEU A 131 -26.72 5.00 -17.40
N THR A 132 -26.16 6.19 -17.62
CA THR A 132 -24.86 6.56 -17.07
C THR A 132 -24.86 6.54 -15.54
N PHE A 133 -25.91 7.05 -14.90
CA PHE A 133 -26.05 6.97 -13.44
C PHE A 133 -26.25 5.53 -12.93
N VAL A 134 -26.99 4.69 -13.66
CA VAL A 134 -27.13 3.26 -13.31
C VAL A 134 -25.77 2.55 -13.39
N ILE A 135 -25.00 2.80 -14.45
CA ILE A 135 -23.61 2.30 -14.58
C ILE A 135 -22.77 2.80 -13.40
N GLY A 136 -22.82 4.10 -13.08
CA GLY A 136 -22.12 4.67 -11.93
C GLY A 136 -22.44 3.96 -10.62
N THR A 137 -23.72 3.67 -10.36
CA THR A 137 -24.19 2.91 -9.20
C THR A 137 -23.61 1.49 -9.20
N GLY A 138 -23.67 0.81 -10.35
CA GLY A 138 -23.11 -0.53 -10.53
C GLY A 138 -21.60 -0.59 -10.30
N LEU A 139 -20.85 0.41 -10.77
CA LEU A 139 -19.39 0.52 -10.56
C LEU A 139 -19.05 0.66 -9.07
N ALA A 140 -19.78 1.49 -8.30
CA ALA A 140 -19.56 1.61 -6.87
C ALA A 140 -19.92 0.33 -6.10
N GLY A 141 -21.00 -0.35 -6.49
CA GLY A 141 -21.37 -1.67 -5.96
C GLY A 141 -20.29 -2.73 -6.24
N ALA A 142 -19.83 -2.81 -7.49
CA ALA A 142 -18.77 -3.73 -7.90
C ALA A 142 -17.45 -3.44 -7.18
N SER A 143 -17.07 -2.17 -7.01
CA SER A 143 -15.92 -1.76 -6.19
C SER A 143 -16.00 -2.35 -4.78
N THR A 144 -17.17 -2.29 -4.14
CA THR A 144 -17.38 -2.86 -2.80
C THR A 144 -17.18 -4.38 -2.79
N ALA A 145 -17.67 -5.09 -3.81
CA ALA A 145 -17.47 -6.53 -3.96
C ALA A 145 -16.00 -6.91 -4.17
N PHE A 146 -15.27 -6.18 -5.04
CA PHE A 146 -13.85 -6.40 -5.26
C PHE A 146 -13.01 -6.08 -4.01
N ARG A 147 -13.38 -5.07 -3.22
CA ARG A 147 -12.74 -4.83 -1.91
C ARG A 147 -12.91 -6.03 -0.98
N TYR A 148 -14.11 -6.59 -0.89
CA TYR A 148 -14.36 -7.79 -0.08
C TYR A 148 -13.47 -8.95 -0.54
N LEU A 149 -13.44 -9.23 -1.85
CA LEU A 149 -12.62 -10.31 -2.41
C LEU A 149 -11.12 -10.09 -2.15
N SER A 150 -10.66 -8.84 -2.24
CA SER A 150 -9.27 -8.48 -1.96
C SER A 150 -8.89 -8.75 -0.51
N GLN A 151 -9.76 -8.38 0.43
CA GLN A 151 -9.54 -8.64 1.87
C GLN A 151 -9.55 -10.15 2.17
N PHE A 152 -10.45 -10.91 1.54
CA PHE A 152 -10.44 -12.37 1.63
C PHE A 152 -9.12 -12.97 1.11
N ALA A 153 -8.62 -12.48 -0.02
CA ALA A 153 -7.33 -12.91 -0.58
C ALA A 153 -6.15 -12.55 0.32
N TYR A 154 -6.15 -11.37 0.97
CA TYR A 154 -5.11 -11.01 1.93
C TYR A 154 -5.15 -11.86 3.20
N GLY A 155 -6.34 -12.17 3.73
CA GLY A 155 -6.49 -13.05 4.89
C GLY A 155 -5.95 -14.45 4.62
N THR A 156 -6.26 -15.01 3.46
CA THR A 156 -5.75 -16.33 3.04
C THR A 156 -4.25 -16.32 2.70
N ALA A 157 -3.72 -15.20 2.19
CA ALA A 157 -2.29 -15.03 1.94
C ALA A 157 -1.46 -14.98 3.23
N PHE A 158 -2.01 -14.39 4.30
CA PHE A 158 -1.36 -14.33 5.61
C PHE A 158 -1.18 -15.74 6.21
N ASP A 159 -2.22 -16.57 6.13
CA ASP A 159 -2.23 -17.92 6.69
C ASP A 159 -1.30 -18.88 5.93
N ASN A 160 -1.34 -18.85 4.58
CA ASN A 160 -0.61 -19.79 3.74
C ASN A 160 0.72 -19.27 3.18
N SER A 161 1.16 -18.04 3.54
CA SER A 161 2.34 -17.36 2.97
C SER A 161 2.43 -17.40 1.43
N SER A 162 1.28 -17.53 0.75
CA SER A 162 1.21 -17.76 -0.68
C SER A 162 1.34 -16.44 -1.45
N LYS A 163 2.40 -16.32 -2.26
CA LYS A 163 2.59 -15.17 -3.16
C LYS A 163 1.40 -14.95 -4.10
N ARG A 164 0.75 -16.02 -4.57
CA ARG A 164 -0.38 -15.91 -5.52
C ARG A 164 -1.57 -15.20 -4.91
N TRP A 165 -1.97 -15.58 -3.70
CA TRP A 165 -3.11 -14.95 -3.00
C TRP A 165 -2.86 -13.48 -2.72
N ARG A 166 -1.61 -13.11 -2.41
CA ARG A 166 -1.22 -11.71 -2.24
C ARG A 166 -1.38 -10.91 -3.54
N THR A 167 -0.90 -11.43 -4.67
CA THR A 167 -1.06 -10.76 -5.98
C THR A 167 -2.52 -10.62 -6.40
N TRP A 168 -3.36 -11.62 -6.13
CA TRP A 168 -4.81 -11.52 -6.36
C TRP A 168 -5.48 -10.46 -5.50
N GLY A 169 -5.06 -10.33 -4.23
CA GLY A 169 -5.49 -9.23 -3.36
C GLY A 169 -5.10 -7.86 -3.90
N ASP A 170 -3.85 -7.71 -4.35
CA ASP A 170 -3.34 -6.45 -4.92
C ASP A 170 -4.11 -6.05 -6.18
N LEU A 171 -4.34 -7.01 -7.09
CA LEU A 171 -5.10 -6.78 -8.32
C LEU A 171 -6.56 -6.42 -8.02
N GLY A 172 -7.22 -7.15 -7.12
CA GLY A 172 -8.60 -6.86 -6.73
C GLY A 172 -8.73 -5.46 -6.12
N SER A 173 -7.74 -5.04 -5.32
CA SER A 173 -7.71 -3.73 -4.70
C SER A 173 -7.56 -2.62 -5.74
N LEU A 174 -6.68 -2.82 -6.73
CA LEU A 174 -6.51 -1.89 -7.84
C LEU A 174 -7.80 -1.75 -8.66
N VAL A 175 -8.42 -2.87 -9.03
CA VAL A 175 -9.70 -2.89 -9.76
C VAL A 175 -10.79 -2.16 -8.98
N ALA A 176 -10.89 -2.40 -7.67
CA ALA A 176 -11.86 -1.71 -6.83
C ALA A 176 -11.67 -0.18 -6.83
N VAL A 177 -10.43 0.30 -6.74
CA VAL A 177 -10.13 1.73 -6.80
C VAL A 177 -10.56 2.32 -8.15
N LEU A 178 -10.23 1.65 -9.26
CA LEU A 178 -10.61 2.12 -10.60
C LEU A 178 -12.14 2.17 -10.78
N LEU A 179 -12.85 1.16 -10.31
CA LEU A 179 -14.32 1.13 -10.33
C LEU A 179 -14.93 2.24 -9.46
N GLY A 180 -14.38 2.46 -8.26
CA GLY A 180 -14.82 3.54 -7.36
C GLY A 180 -14.64 4.93 -7.98
N VAL A 181 -13.47 5.21 -8.55
CA VAL A 181 -13.22 6.47 -9.27
C VAL A 181 -14.13 6.58 -10.49
N GLY A 182 -14.27 5.51 -11.27
CA GLY A 182 -15.16 5.45 -12.43
C GLY A 182 -16.62 5.77 -12.09
N SER A 183 -17.10 5.38 -10.91
CA SER A 183 -18.44 5.72 -10.41
C SER A 183 -18.65 7.23 -10.22
N PHE A 184 -17.66 7.93 -9.66
CA PHE A 184 -17.73 9.39 -9.51
C PHE A 184 -17.63 10.11 -10.85
N VAL A 185 -16.77 9.63 -11.75
CA VAL A 185 -16.68 10.16 -13.12
C VAL A 185 -18.03 10.01 -13.84
N ALA A 186 -18.68 8.84 -13.72
CA ALA A 186 -20.00 8.60 -14.27
C ALA A 186 -21.06 9.57 -13.72
N PHE A 187 -21.00 9.93 -12.44
CA PHE A 187 -21.91 10.93 -11.87
C PHE A 187 -21.82 12.29 -12.57
N PHE A 188 -20.60 12.80 -12.77
CA PHE A 188 -20.41 14.09 -13.47
C PHE A 188 -20.81 14.01 -14.94
N ILE A 189 -20.46 12.92 -15.62
CA ILE A 189 -20.84 12.70 -17.03
C ILE A 189 -22.36 12.60 -17.17
N GLY A 190 -23.03 11.83 -16.31
CA GLY A 190 -24.49 11.68 -16.29
C GLY A 190 -25.19 13.01 -16.01
N GLY A 191 -24.67 13.79 -15.06
CA GLY A 191 -25.17 15.14 -14.77
C GLY A 191 -25.04 16.08 -15.96
N TYR A 192 -23.89 16.08 -16.64
CA TYR A 192 -23.69 16.87 -17.85
C TYR A 192 -24.61 16.44 -18.99
N GLN A 193 -24.80 15.13 -19.20
CA GLN A 193 -25.73 14.61 -20.20
C GLN A 193 -27.17 15.04 -19.90
N ALA A 194 -27.63 14.94 -18.65
CA ALA A 194 -28.97 15.37 -18.25
C ALA A 194 -29.16 16.88 -18.46
N PHE A 195 -28.18 17.70 -18.08
CA PHE A 195 -28.20 19.14 -18.29
C PHE A 195 -28.30 19.49 -19.79
N ARG A 196 -27.43 18.88 -20.61
CA ARG A 196 -27.44 19.10 -22.06
C ARG A 196 -28.75 18.67 -22.69
N ALA A 197 -29.30 17.54 -22.25
CA ALA A 197 -30.57 17.03 -22.73
C ALA A 197 -31.74 17.99 -22.45
N ILE A 198 -31.72 18.73 -21.35
CA ILE A 198 -32.79 19.69 -21.02
C ILE A 198 -32.60 21.02 -21.74
N VAL A 199 -31.36 21.51 -21.83
CA VAL A 199 -31.06 22.84 -22.41
C VAL A 199 -31.11 22.84 -23.94
N GLN A 200 -30.84 21.70 -24.58
CA GLN A 200 -30.79 21.57 -26.05
C GLN A 200 -31.99 20.81 -26.65
N ALA A 201 -32.99 20.45 -25.85
CA ALA A 201 -34.20 19.75 -26.29
C ALA A 201 -35.33 20.67 -26.74
#